data_AF-A0AAD6GQK2-F1
#
_entry.id   AF-A0AAD6GQK2-F1
#
_cell.length_a   1.000
_cell.length_b   1.000
_cell.length_c   1.000
_cell.angle_alpha   90.00
_cell.angle_beta   90.00
_cell.angle_gamma   90.00
#
_symmetry.space_group_name_H-M   'P 1'
#
loop_
_entity.id
_entity.type
_entity.pdbx_description
1 polymer ?
#
loop_
_entity_poly.entity_id
_entity_poly.type
_entity_poly.pdbx_seq_one_letter_code
_entity_poly.pdbx_strand_id
1 'polypeptide(L)'
;MSDPLSITASVIAVAGVAYSSVKLLHETISGIQDAPETIIHLKTEVGILYETIHSLKQRLAEEKEKDSVLSEAQRSNLREIEPSLDACHNACDAFQTKMAHILRHSTEERISTRDKIKMHLREKEIVTFQVRLESYKSTFAISLEFLSL
;
A
#
# COMPACT_ATOMS: atom_id res chain seq x y z
N MET A 1 -18.92 17.01 15.87
CA MET A 1 -18.13 15.90 16.44
C MET A 1 -18.56 14.65 15.71
N SER A 2 -17.69 14.03 14.91
CA SER A 2 -18.03 12.75 14.26
C SER A 2 -18.15 11.67 15.33
N ASP A 3 -19.21 10.88 15.27
CA ASP A 3 -19.40 9.76 16.18
C ASP A 3 -18.32 8.67 15.95
N PRO A 4 -18.03 7.83 16.97
CA PRO A 4 -17.00 6.79 16.88
C PRO A 4 -17.16 5.87 15.66
N LEU A 5 -18.39 5.52 15.30
CA LEU A 5 -18.68 4.64 14.17
C LEU A 5 -18.38 5.31 12.83
N SER A 6 -18.66 6.62 12.71
CA SER A 6 -18.35 7.42 11.53
C SER A 6 -16.85 7.49 11.24
N ILE A 7 -16.00 7.64 12.26
CA ILE A 7 -14.53 7.67 12.10
C ILE A 7 -14.04 6.31 11.58
N THR A 8 -14.40 5.24 12.27
CA THR A 8 -13.99 3.88 11.88
C THR A 8 -14.46 3.53 10.48
N ALA A 9 -15.70 3.91 10.12
CA ALA A 9 -16.21 3.72 8.77
C ALA A 9 -15.42 4.48 7.70
N SER A 10 -15.04 5.74 7.96
CA SER A 10 -14.20 6.54 7.06
C SER A 10 -12.85 5.86 6.83
N VAL A 11 -12.17 5.48 7.91
CA VAL A 11 -10.84 4.84 7.81
C VAL A 11 -10.91 3.47 7.15
N ILE A 12 -11.95 2.67 7.42
CA ILE A 12 -12.19 1.41 6.68
C ILE A 12 -12.34 1.67 5.19
N ALA A 13 -13.09 2.70 4.79
CA ALA A 13 -13.30 3.03 3.38
C ALA A 13 -11.97 3.42 2.72
N VAL A 14 -11.19 4.34 3.33
CA VAL A 14 -9.90 4.78 2.80
C VAL A 14 -8.89 3.63 2.77
N ALA A 15 -8.82 2.79 3.82
CA ALA A 15 -7.99 1.59 3.84
C ALA A 15 -8.39 0.59 2.74
N GLY A 16 -9.69 0.46 2.44
CA GLY A 16 -10.19 -0.36 1.35
C GLY A 16 -9.74 0.13 -0.03
N VAL A 17 -9.72 1.44 -0.25
CA VAL A 17 -9.22 2.07 -1.48
C VAL A 17 -7.70 1.88 -1.58
N ALA A 18 -6.95 2.19 -0.53
CA ALA A 18 -5.50 1.99 -0.48
C ALA A 18 -5.11 0.53 -0.73
N TYR A 19 -5.83 -0.41 -0.11
CA TYR A 19 -5.65 -1.85 -0.32
C TYR A 19 -5.82 -2.24 -1.79
N SER A 20 -6.87 -1.74 -2.46
CA SER A 20 -7.14 -2.04 -3.87
C SER A 20 -5.99 -1.56 -4.78
N SER A 21 -5.48 -0.36 -4.54
CA SER A 21 -4.34 0.20 -5.28
C SER A 21 -3.05 -0.56 -5.06
N VAL A 22 -2.74 -0.88 -3.81
CA VAL A 22 -1.55 -1.68 -3.48
C VAL A 22 -1.65 -3.07 -4.08
N LYS A 23 -2.84 -3.69 -4.06
CA LYS A 23 -3.10 -4.99 -4.69
C LYS A 23 -2.85 -4.95 -6.19
N LEU A 24 -3.41 -3.97 -6.90
CA LEU A 24 -3.22 -3.82 -8.34
C LEU A 24 -1.75 -3.63 -8.70
N LEU A 25 -1.04 -2.81 -7.91
CA LEU A 25 0.39 -2.62 -8.08
C LEU A 25 1.16 -3.93 -7.82
N HIS A 26 0.84 -4.63 -6.73
CA HIS A 26 1.44 -5.91 -6.37
C HIS A 26 1.27 -6.94 -7.49
N GLU A 27 0.07 -7.09 -8.06
CA GLU A 27 -0.19 -7.98 -9.18
C GLU A 27 0.62 -7.57 -10.42
N THR A 28 0.64 -6.28 -10.75
CA THR A 28 1.39 -5.74 -11.89
C THR A 28 2.89 -6.04 -11.80
N ILE A 29 3.48 -5.87 -10.61
CA ILE A 29 4.92 -6.09 -10.44
C ILE A 29 5.26 -7.56 -10.17
N SER A 30 4.36 -8.35 -9.59
CA SER A 30 4.61 -9.76 -9.27
C SER A 30 4.83 -10.59 -10.54
N GLY A 31 4.09 -10.30 -11.62
CA GLY A 31 4.24 -10.97 -12.92
C GLY A 31 5.59 -10.73 -13.63
N ILE A 32 6.44 -9.83 -13.13
CA ILE A 32 7.72 -9.50 -13.76
C ILE A 32 8.76 -10.62 -13.55
N GLN A 33 9.09 -11.40 -14.56
CA GLN A 33 10.18 -12.40 -14.51
C GLN A 33 11.54 -11.78 -14.90
N ASP A 34 12.67 -12.32 -14.42
CA ASP A 34 14.03 -11.81 -14.66
C ASP A 34 14.23 -10.31 -14.35
N ALA A 35 13.69 -9.88 -13.21
CA ALA A 35 13.72 -8.50 -12.78
C ALA A 35 15.10 -8.11 -12.20
N PRO A 36 15.56 -6.85 -12.39
CA PRO A 36 16.75 -6.36 -11.69
C PRO A 36 16.51 -6.33 -10.17
N GLU A 37 17.58 -6.35 -9.39
CA GLU A 37 17.55 -6.41 -7.92
C GLU A 37 16.63 -5.34 -7.31
N THR A 38 16.70 -4.09 -7.79
CA THR A 38 15.86 -2.98 -7.34
C THR A 38 14.35 -3.29 -7.44
N ILE A 39 13.95 -4.09 -8.43
CA ILE A 39 12.55 -4.49 -8.62
C ILE A 39 12.18 -5.68 -7.76
N ILE A 40 13.10 -6.62 -7.56
CA ILE A 40 12.90 -7.71 -6.60
C ILE A 40 12.66 -7.11 -5.21
N HIS A 41 13.48 -6.14 -4.81
CA HIS A 41 13.28 -5.42 -3.56
C HIS A 41 11.92 -4.69 -3.54
N LEU A 42 11.57 -3.98 -4.61
CA LEU A 42 10.27 -3.33 -4.71
C LEU A 42 9.09 -4.31 -4.55
N LYS A 43 9.15 -5.51 -5.16
CA LYS A 43 8.11 -6.53 -5.02
C LYS A 43 7.92 -6.91 -3.56
N THR A 44 9.02 -7.18 -2.86
CA THR A 44 9.00 -7.50 -1.43
C THR A 44 8.36 -6.37 -0.62
N GLU A 45 8.77 -5.12 -0.87
CA GLU A 45 8.27 -3.95 -0.16
C GLU A 45 6.77 -3.72 -0.36
N VAL A 46 6.29 -3.83 -1.60
CA VAL A 46 4.87 -3.73 -1.93
C VAL A 46 4.08 -4.91 -1.35
N GLY A 47 4.63 -6.12 -1.35
CA GLY A 47 4.02 -7.30 -0.74
C GLY A 47 3.83 -7.15 0.77
N ILE A 48 4.85 -6.65 1.48
CA ILE A 48 4.74 -6.37 2.93
C ILE A 48 3.69 -5.29 3.18
N LEU A 49 3.66 -4.23 2.36
CA LEU A 49 2.65 -3.17 2.49
C LEU A 49 1.23 -3.71 2.24
N TYR A 50 1.06 -4.56 1.23
CA TYR A 50 -0.20 -5.23 0.92
C TYR A 50 -0.74 -6.00 2.13
N GLU A 51 0.09 -6.85 2.75
CA GLU A 51 -0.29 -7.65 3.92
C GLU A 51 -0.56 -6.75 5.15
N THR A 52 0.19 -5.67 5.32
CA THR A 52 0.01 -4.73 6.43
C THR A 52 -1.34 -4.02 6.34
N ILE A 53 -1.69 -3.47 5.17
CA ILE A 53 -2.99 -2.81 4.95
C ILE A 53 -4.12 -3.84 5.03
N HIS A 54 -3.92 -5.06 4.53
CA HIS A 54 -4.89 -6.13 4.67
C HIS A 54 -5.21 -6.42 6.13
N SER A 55 -4.17 -6.60 6.96
CA SER A 55 -4.29 -6.85 8.39
C SER A 55 -4.98 -5.70 9.12
N LEU A 56 -4.62 -4.44 8.80
CA LEU A 56 -5.28 -3.25 9.32
C LEU A 56 -6.77 -3.23 9.01
N LYS A 57 -7.14 -3.52 7.76
CA LYS A 57 -8.55 -3.56 7.33
C LYS A 57 -9.33 -4.67 8.05
N GLN A 58 -8.75 -5.85 8.19
CA GLN A 58 -9.37 -6.96 8.93
C GLN A 58 -9.62 -6.57 10.39
N ARG A 59 -8.61 -6.01 11.05
CA ARG A 59 -8.74 -5.57 12.44
C ARG A 59 -9.83 -4.53 12.63
N LEU A 60 -9.89 -3.52 11.74
CA LEU A 60 -10.92 -2.50 11.78
C LEU A 60 -12.33 -3.07 11.55
N ALA A 61 -12.48 -4.06 10.68
CA ALA A 61 -13.74 -4.75 10.46
C ALA A 61 -14.17 -5.55 11.70
N GLU A 62 -13.24 -6.28 12.34
CA GLU A 62 -13.51 -7.01 13.58
C GLU A 62 -13.98 -6.09 14.72
N GLU A 63 -13.33 -4.94 14.91
CA GLU A 63 -13.74 -3.98 15.94
C GLU A 63 -15.14 -3.41 15.68
N LYS A 64 -15.48 -3.20 14.40
CA LYS A 64 -16.82 -2.76 14.00
C LYS A 64 -17.88 -3.85 14.25
N GLU A 65 -17.58 -5.13 13.98
CA GLU A 65 -18.52 -6.24 14.19
C GLU A 65 -18.78 -6.55 15.66
N LYS A 66 -17.77 -6.37 16.52
CA LYS A 66 -17.89 -6.57 17.97
C LYS A 66 -18.71 -5.47 18.68
N ASP A 67 -19.16 -4.45 17.95
CA ASP A 67 -19.69 -3.19 18.50
C ASP A 67 -18.73 -2.60 19.58
N SER A 68 -17.43 -2.86 19.38
CA SER A 68 -16.38 -2.50 20.32
C SER A 68 -16.17 -0.99 20.26
N VAL A 69 -16.31 -0.33 21.39
CA VAL A 69 -16.04 1.11 21.48
C VAL A 69 -14.54 1.29 21.56
N LEU A 70 -13.91 1.59 20.41
CA LEU A 70 -12.51 2.02 20.35
C LEU A 70 -12.25 3.13 21.38
N SER A 71 -11.14 3.07 22.10
CA SER A 71 -10.73 4.14 23.01
C SER A 71 -10.51 5.47 22.27
N GLU A 72 -10.55 6.61 22.97
CA GLU A 72 -10.27 7.91 22.35
C GLU A 72 -8.87 7.96 21.72
N ALA A 73 -7.90 7.31 22.36
CA ALA A 73 -6.55 7.21 21.80
C ALA A 73 -6.53 6.43 20.48
N GLN A 74 -7.27 5.31 20.40
CA GLN A 74 -7.37 4.51 19.16
C GLN A 74 -8.07 5.31 18.06
N ARG A 75 -9.11 6.07 18.40
CA ARG A 75 -9.78 6.96 17.46
C ARG A 75 -8.87 8.07 16.95
N SER A 76 -8.05 8.67 17.82
CA SER A 76 -7.06 9.68 17.41
C SER A 76 -6.05 9.07 16.45
N ASN A 77 -5.50 7.89 16.79
CA ASN A 77 -4.58 7.17 15.94
C ASN A 77 -5.17 6.88 14.55
N LEU A 78 -6.43 6.42 14.48
CA LEU A 78 -7.12 6.17 13.22
C LEU A 78 -7.27 7.45 12.37
N ARG A 79 -7.61 8.58 12.97
CA ARG A 79 -7.69 9.87 12.28
C ARG A 79 -6.33 10.33 11.76
N GLU A 80 -5.26 10.04 12.50
CA GLU A 80 -3.89 10.42 12.12
C GLU A 80 -3.35 9.60 10.94
N ILE A 81 -3.77 8.34 10.80
CA ILE A 81 -3.33 7.48 9.69
C ILE A 81 -4.17 7.63 8.42
N GLU A 82 -5.39 8.17 8.51
CA GLU A 82 -6.27 8.35 7.35
C GLU A 82 -5.61 9.12 6.18
N PRO A 83 -4.92 10.26 6.40
CA PRO A 83 -4.17 10.93 5.35
C PRO A 83 -3.00 10.10 4.79
N SER A 84 -2.40 9.25 5.63
CA SER A 84 -1.31 8.36 5.20
C SER A 84 -1.83 7.23 4.31
N LEU A 85 -3.02 6.70 4.58
CA LEU A 85 -3.70 5.73 3.72
C LEU A 85 -4.06 6.35 2.36
N ASP A 86 -4.59 7.57 2.35
CA ASP A 86 -4.89 8.28 1.10
C ASP A 86 -3.62 8.62 0.30
N ALA A 87 -2.55 9.07 0.97
CA ALA A 87 -1.27 9.29 0.32
C ALA A 87 -0.68 7.99 -0.26
N CYS A 88 -0.82 6.87 0.47
CA CYS A 88 -0.43 5.54 0.01
C CYS A 88 -1.21 5.12 -1.24
N HIS A 89 -2.54 5.28 -1.23
CA HIS A 89 -3.40 5.06 -2.39
C HIS A 89 -2.89 5.83 -3.62
N ASN A 90 -2.78 7.15 -3.49
CA ASN A 90 -2.36 8.04 -4.57
C ASN A 90 -0.96 7.71 -5.10
N ALA A 91 -0.02 7.39 -4.20
CA ALA A 91 1.33 7.01 -4.58
C ALA A 91 1.36 5.68 -5.34
N CYS A 92 0.59 4.69 -4.89
CA CYS A 92 0.52 3.38 -5.53
C CYS A 92 -0.15 3.44 -6.89
N ASP A 93 -1.24 4.19 -7.05
CA ASP A 93 -1.91 4.39 -8.35
C ASP A 93 -1.03 5.12 -9.36
N ALA A 94 -0.37 6.20 -8.92
CA ALA A 94 0.55 6.94 -9.76
C ALA A 94 1.73 6.06 -10.21
N PHE A 95 2.26 5.23 -9.29
CA PHE A 95 3.36 4.32 -9.59
C PHE A 95 2.92 3.15 -10.48
N GLN A 96 1.72 2.62 -10.26
CA GLN A 96 1.12 1.59 -11.12
C GLN A 96 0.99 2.08 -12.56
N THR A 97 0.48 3.30 -12.75
CA THR A 97 0.35 3.92 -14.08
C THR A 97 1.72 4.03 -14.77
N LYS A 98 2.74 4.45 -14.01
CA LYS A 98 4.12 4.50 -14.49
C LYS A 98 4.67 3.13 -14.86
N MET A 99 4.43 2.11 -14.03
CA MET A 99 4.88 0.74 -14.26
C MET A 99 4.20 0.10 -15.47
N ALA A 100 2.88 0.25 -15.61
CA ALA A 100 2.14 -0.21 -16.78
C ALA A 100 2.69 0.41 -18.08
N HIS A 101 3.06 1.70 -18.04
CA HIS A 101 3.70 2.35 -19.18
C HIS A 101 5.13 1.82 -19.47
N ILE A 102 5.92 1.59 -18.41
CA ILE A 102 7.27 1.02 -18.56
C ILE A 102 7.19 -0.37 -19.18
N LEU A 103 6.29 -1.22 -18.67
CA LEU A 103 6.15 -2.64 -19.03
C LEU A 103 5.29 -2.89 -20.27
N ARG A 104 4.91 -1.84 -21.02
CA ARG A 104 3.98 -1.93 -22.15
C ARG A 104 4.38 -2.95 -23.23
N HIS A 105 5.67 -3.29 -23.36
CA HIS A 105 6.16 -4.24 -24.36
C HIS A 105 6.60 -5.57 -23.73
N SER A 106 6.38 -5.73 -22.44
CA SER A 106 6.68 -6.94 -21.68
C SER A 106 5.45 -7.85 -21.67
N THR A 107 5.68 -9.15 -21.67
CA THR A 107 4.61 -10.16 -21.51
C THR A 107 4.67 -10.72 -20.10
N GLU A 108 3.65 -11.51 -19.72
CA GLU A 108 3.63 -12.24 -18.44
C GLU A 108 4.84 -13.19 -18.27
N GLU A 109 5.43 -13.63 -19.39
CA GLU A 109 6.54 -14.56 -19.40
C GLU A 109 7.92 -13.88 -19.43
N ARG A 110 8.03 -12.67 -20.00
CA ARG A 110 9.33 -12.00 -20.15
C ARG A 110 9.24 -10.48 -20.22
N ILE A 111 10.18 -9.81 -19.55
CA ILE A 111 10.41 -8.38 -19.77
C ILE A 111 11.14 -8.18 -21.09
N SER A 112 10.64 -7.27 -21.94
CA SER A 112 11.35 -6.81 -23.12
C SER A 112 12.69 -6.16 -22.72
N THR A 113 13.77 -6.41 -23.45
CA THR A 113 15.05 -5.71 -23.26
C THR A 113 14.91 -4.18 -23.28
N ARG A 114 13.97 -3.66 -24.08
CA ARG A 114 13.64 -2.22 -24.09
C ARG A 114 13.07 -1.76 -22.75
N ASP A 115 12.17 -2.55 -22.18
CA ASP A 115 11.52 -2.20 -20.91
C ASP A 115 12.50 -2.38 -19.75
N LYS A 116 13.39 -3.38 -19.78
CA LYS A 116 14.53 -3.49 -18.84
C LYS A 116 15.38 -2.21 -18.84
N ILE A 117 15.75 -1.70 -20.01
CA ILE A 117 16.52 -0.44 -20.13
C ILE A 117 15.74 0.74 -19.53
N LYS A 118 14.44 0.87 -19.83
CA LYS A 118 13.61 1.94 -19.23
C LYS A 118 13.57 1.84 -17.71
N MET A 119 13.51 0.64 -17.15
CA MET A 119 13.52 0.43 -15.70
C MET A 119 14.83 0.93 -15.08
N HIS A 120 15.98 0.58 -15.67
CA HIS A 120 17.27 1.09 -15.23
C HIS A 120 17.36 2.62 -15.30
N LEU A 121 16.88 3.23 -16.39
CA LEU A 121 16.85 4.70 -16.52
C LEU A 121 15.93 5.39 -15.50
N ARG A 122 14.99 4.64 -14.91
CA ARG A 122 13.99 5.12 -13.95
C ARG A 122 14.28 4.64 -12.52
N GLU A 123 15.45 4.07 -12.27
CA GLU A 123 15.85 3.51 -10.97
C GLU A 123 15.66 4.50 -9.82
N LYS A 124 16.06 5.76 -10.01
CA LYS A 124 15.86 6.80 -9.00
C LYS A 124 14.38 6.98 -8.60
N GLU A 125 13.46 6.87 -9.55
CA GLU A 125 12.02 6.96 -9.25
C GLU A 125 11.54 5.73 -8.46
N ILE A 126 12.06 4.54 -8.79
CA ILE A 126 11.76 3.30 -8.07
C ILE A 126 12.25 3.40 -6.62
N VAL A 127 13.50 3.81 -6.42
CA VAL A 127 14.10 3.99 -5.09
C VAL A 127 13.35 5.06 -4.28
N THR A 128 12.98 6.18 -4.91
CA THR A 128 12.17 7.22 -4.25
C THR A 128 10.81 6.67 -3.81
N PHE A 129 10.21 5.79 -4.62
CA PHE A 129 8.95 5.14 -4.26
C PHE A 129 9.15 4.13 -3.12
N GLN A 130 10.23 3.34 -3.12
CA GLN A 130 10.57 2.44 -2.02
C GLN A 130 10.66 3.16 -0.68
N VAL A 131 11.34 4.31 -0.62
CA VAL A 131 11.42 5.14 0.61
C VAL A 131 10.04 5.57 1.09
N ARG A 132 9.09 5.85 0.18
CA ARG A 132 7.70 6.16 0.56
C ARG A 132 6.99 4.92 1.11
N LEU A 133 7.19 3.75 0.50
CA LEU A 133 6.62 2.48 0.98
C LEU A 133 7.10 2.17 2.39
N GLU A 134 8.39 2.35 2.68
CA GLU A 134 8.95 2.18 4.03
C GLU A 134 8.22 3.05 5.05
N SER A 135 8.04 4.35 4.74
CA SER A 135 7.28 5.27 5.60
C SER A 135 5.85 4.79 5.84
N TYR A 136 5.13 4.38 4.80
CA TYR A 136 3.75 3.90 4.94
C TYR A 136 3.68 2.61 5.77
N LYS A 137 4.55 1.65 5.50
CA LYS A 137 4.63 0.38 6.25
C LYS A 137 4.84 0.64 7.73
N SER A 138 5.80 1.47 8.10
CA SER A 138 6.08 1.80 9.50
C SER A 138 4.87 2.45 10.17
N THR A 139 4.24 3.45 9.53
CA THR A 139 3.05 4.10 10.08
C THR A 139 1.90 3.11 10.30
N PHE A 140 1.63 2.24 9.33
CA PHE A 140 0.52 1.30 9.42
C PHE A 140 0.79 0.15 10.39
N ALA A 141 2.04 -0.33 10.49
CA ALA A 141 2.43 -1.33 11.48
C ALA A 141 2.22 -0.79 12.91
N ILE A 142 2.67 0.44 13.19
CA ILE A 142 2.48 1.09 14.50
C ILE A 142 0.99 1.24 14.81
N SER A 143 0.17 1.64 13.83
CA SER A 143 -1.28 1.76 14.01
C SER A 143 -1.96 0.42 14.27
N LEU A 144 -1.54 -0.63 13.56
CA LEU A 144 -2.05 -1.98 13.78
C LEU A 144 -1.74 -2.51 15.19
N GLU A 145 -0.51 -2.28 15.67
CA GLU A 145 -0.13 -2.58 17.06
C GLU A 145 -0.99 -1.79 18.05
N PHE A 146 -1.25 -0.52 17.77
CA PHE A 146 -2.07 0.34 18.62
C PHE A 146 -3.54 -0.09 18.73
N LEU A 147 -4.11 -0.65 17.64
CA LEU A 147 -5.45 -1.27 17.64
C LEU A 147 -5.49 -2.63 18.34
N SER A 148 -4.34 -3.17 18.70
CA SER A 148 -4.20 -4.45 19.41
C SER A 148 -4.07 -4.29 20.93
N LEU A 149 -3.88 -3.06 21.41
CA LEU A 149 -3.87 -2.66 22.83
C LEU A 149 -5.28 -2.49 23.39
#